data_AF-A0A2C6KJH9-F1
#
_entry.id   AF-A0A2C6KJH9-F1
#
_cell.length_a   1.000
_cell.length_b   1.000
_cell.length_c   1.000
_cell.angle_alpha   90.00
_cell.angle_beta   90.00
_cell.angle_gamma   90.00
#
_symmetry.space_group_name_H-M   'P 1'
#
loop_
_entity.id
_entity.type
_entity.pdbx_description
1 polymer ?
#
loop_
_entity_poly.entity_id
_entity_poly.type
_entity_poly.pdbx_seq_one_letter_code
_entity_poly.pdbx_strand_id
1 'polypeptide(L)'
;MDGRSNSSLGRGPSRATQGAGGGAGEKVALYSLILYKWNPEKPIQLAASFDLSSFPFFHRSTMKEHIVFHSRLICARTPVGRRQVVEFEQNIGHCHVFVHPSGLAATVLSTAAYPMRVAFGLITQALKGFQDKYDGMWENITEDAKEGAMFSTEGAELLKLYQNPVEADKLLKVQRDLDEVKDVMLKNIDDLLQRGEKLDDLMQKSEDLSNTSYQFYRQAKKNNQCCQLY
;
A
#
# COMPACT_ATOMS: atom_id res chain seq x y z
N MET A 1 -70.30 34.71 27.27
CA MET A 1 -68.85 34.79 27.02
C MET A 1 -68.26 33.83 28.05
N ASP A 2 -67.85 32.60 27.75
CA ASP A 2 -67.30 32.05 26.51
C ASP A 2 -67.61 30.55 26.34
N GLY A 3 -67.60 30.09 25.08
CA GLY A 3 -68.07 28.79 24.64
C GLY A 3 -66.98 27.76 24.31
N ARG A 4 -67.38 26.49 24.51
CA ARG A 4 -67.16 25.26 23.71
C ARG A 4 -65.88 25.07 22.86
N SER A 5 -65.10 24.05 23.26
CA SER A 5 -64.61 22.88 22.49
C SER A 5 -64.53 22.92 20.95
N ASN A 6 -63.36 22.62 20.37
CA ASN A 6 -63.15 21.45 19.50
C ASN A 6 -61.66 21.10 19.27
N SER A 7 -61.40 19.79 19.11
CA SER A 7 -60.14 19.11 18.79
C SER A 7 -59.69 19.28 17.32
N SER A 8 -58.38 19.28 17.04
CA SER A 8 -57.82 18.56 15.88
C SER A 8 -56.31 18.34 15.95
N LEU A 9 -55.91 17.20 15.40
CA LEU A 9 -54.58 16.61 15.31
C LEU A 9 -53.57 17.45 14.54
N GLY A 10 -52.29 17.41 14.94
CA GLY A 10 -51.19 18.01 14.20
C GLY A 10 -49.81 17.48 14.60
N ARG A 11 -49.45 16.35 13.99
CA ARG A 11 -48.13 15.69 13.85
C ARG A 11 -46.89 16.48 14.33
N GLY A 12 -46.09 15.85 15.19
CA GLY A 12 -44.74 16.30 15.51
C GLY A 12 -43.75 16.12 14.36
N PRO A 13 -42.65 16.90 14.31
CA PRO A 13 -41.55 16.59 13.41
C PRO A 13 -40.64 15.56 14.09
N SER A 14 -40.83 14.31 13.73
CA SER A 14 -39.83 13.26 13.93
C SER A 14 -38.61 13.64 13.09
N ARG A 15 -37.60 14.23 13.74
CA ARG A 15 -36.32 14.57 13.11
C ARG A 15 -35.48 13.30 13.03
N ALA A 16 -35.90 12.39 12.15
CA ALA A 16 -35.05 11.33 11.64
C ALA A 16 -34.00 11.97 10.74
N THR A 17 -32.86 12.37 11.32
CA THR A 17 -31.63 12.50 10.54
C THR A 17 -31.24 11.10 10.10
N GLN A 18 -31.68 10.78 8.89
CA GLN A 18 -31.24 9.64 8.11
C GLN A 18 -29.71 9.63 8.12
N GLY A 19 -29.13 8.63 8.76
CA GLY A 19 -27.77 8.23 8.49
C GLY A 19 -27.73 7.81 7.02
N ALA A 20 -27.18 8.69 6.19
CA ALA A 20 -26.81 8.35 4.83
C ALA A 20 -25.64 7.36 4.91
N GLY A 21 -25.97 6.10 5.17
CA GLY A 21 -25.13 4.95 4.80
C GLY A 21 -25.13 4.84 3.29
N GLY A 22 -24.49 5.79 2.62
CA GLY A 22 -24.10 5.62 1.23
C GLY A 22 -23.08 4.49 1.21
N GLY A 23 -23.44 3.36 0.61
CA GLY A 23 -22.50 2.29 0.29
C GLY A 23 -21.44 2.84 -0.65
N ALA A 24 -20.37 3.41 -0.07
CA ALA A 24 -19.17 3.74 -0.80
C ALA A 24 -18.59 2.40 -1.25
N GLY A 25 -18.67 2.11 -2.55
CA GLY A 25 -17.95 0.97 -3.12
C GLY A 25 -16.51 1.03 -2.64
N GLU A 26 -15.99 -0.09 -2.16
CA GLU A 26 -14.65 -0.18 -1.61
C GLU A 26 -13.66 0.38 -2.64
N LYS A 27 -12.85 1.35 -2.21
CA LYS A 27 -11.94 2.04 -3.13
C LYS A 27 -10.93 1.02 -3.69
N VAL A 28 -10.78 1.02 -5.01
CA VAL A 28 -9.80 0.17 -5.71
C VAL A 28 -8.70 1.06 -6.26
N ALA A 29 -7.49 0.99 -5.68
CA ALA A 29 -6.37 1.84 -6.08
C ALA A 29 -5.03 1.21 -5.75
N LEU A 30 -4.00 1.63 -6.49
CA LEU A 30 -2.58 1.42 -6.16
C LEU A 30 -2.01 2.71 -5.55
N TYR A 31 -1.17 2.56 -4.53
CA TYR A 31 -0.53 3.67 -3.83
C TYR A 31 0.96 3.80 -4.14
N SER A 32 1.65 2.68 -4.39
CA SER A 32 3.08 2.71 -4.72
C SER A 32 3.51 1.54 -5.58
N LEU A 33 4.60 1.77 -6.31
CA LEU A 33 5.45 0.76 -6.93
C LEU A 33 6.89 1.10 -6.55
N ILE A 34 7.59 0.19 -5.87
CA ILE A 34 8.97 0.40 -5.43
C ILE A 34 9.82 -0.79 -5.85
N LEU A 35 10.97 -0.51 -6.47
CA LEU A 35 11.96 -1.49 -6.90
C LEU A 35 13.16 -1.44 -5.95
N TYR A 36 13.65 -2.60 -5.58
CA TYR A 36 14.78 -2.78 -4.68
C TYR A 36 15.82 -3.71 -5.29
N LYS A 37 17.09 -3.45 -4.97
CA LYS A 37 18.12 -4.48 -4.93
C LYS A 37 17.99 -5.17 -3.58
N TRP A 38 17.64 -6.45 -3.61
CA TRP A 38 17.35 -7.21 -2.41
C TRP A 38 18.59 -7.41 -1.54
N ASN A 39 18.38 -7.24 -0.25
CA ASN A 39 19.34 -7.53 0.79
C ASN A 39 18.54 -7.82 2.08
N PRO A 40 18.86 -8.89 2.83
CA PRO A 40 18.06 -9.30 4.00
C PRO A 40 18.17 -8.33 5.19
N GLU A 41 19.19 -7.46 5.22
CA GLU A 41 19.40 -6.46 6.27
C GLU A 41 18.87 -5.08 5.83
N LYS A 42 19.27 -4.62 4.65
CA LYS A 42 18.90 -3.31 4.10
C LYS A 42 18.70 -3.37 2.59
N PRO A 43 17.48 -3.70 2.11
CA PRO A 43 17.17 -3.59 0.68
C PRO A 43 17.43 -2.17 0.19
N ILE A 44 18.15 -2.06 -0.92
CA ILE A 44 18.54 -0.77 -1.50
C ILE A 44 17.47 -0.34 -2.48
N GLN A 45 16.85 0.82 -2.28
CA GLN A 45 15.81 1.34 -3.17
C GLN A 45 16.43 1.76 -4.50
N LEU A 46 16.00 1.15 -5.60
CA LEU A 46 16.47 1.46 -6.95
C LEU A 46 15.58 2.48 -7.65
N ALA A 47 14.27 2.39 -7.43
CA ALA A 47 13.27 3.29 -7.99
C ALA A 47 12.00 3.27 -7.14
N ALA A 48 11.27 4.37 -7.13
CA ALA A 48 10.00 4.46 -6.43
C ALA A 48 9.02 5.38 -7.16
N SER A 49 7.76 4.97 -7.23
CA SER A 49 6.66 5.73 -7.81
C SER A 49 5.46 5.66 -6.87
N PHE A 50 4.74 6.78 -6.73
CA PHE A 50 3.67 6.93 -5.75
C PHE A 50 2.45 7.61 -6.35
N ASP A 51 1.26 7.16 -5.96
CA ASP A 51 -0.01 7.85 -6.16
C ASP A 51 -0.74 7.99 -4.81
N LEU A 52 -0.47 9.11 -4.15
CA LEU A 52 -1.06 9.45 -2.85
C LEU A 52 -2.15 10.52 -2.98
N SER A 53 -2.69 10.73 -4.20
CA SER A 53 -3.75 11.70 -4.47
C SER A 53 -4.99 11.46 -3.59
N SER A 54 -5.22 10.18 -3.30
CA SER A 54 -6.13 9.59 -2.33
C SER A 54 -6.10 10.19 -0.92
N PHE A 55 -4.94 10.66 -0.47
CA PHE A 55 -4.73 11.16 0.89
C PHE A 55 -4.74 12.69 0.91
N PRO A 56 -5.14 13.31 2.05
CA PRO A 56 -5.00 14.75 2.25
C PRO A 56 -3.58 15.22 2.00
N PHE A 57 -3.41 16.34 1.28
CA PHE A 57 -2.11 16.84 0.83
C PHE A 57 -1.05 16.87 1.94
N PHE A 58 -1.41 17.38 3.11
CA PHE A 58 -0.50 17.50 4.27
C PHE A 58 -0.04 16.16 4.86
N HIS A 59 -0.75 15.06 4.59
CA HIS A 59 -0.38 13.73 5.09
C HIS A 59 0.43 12.92 4.07
N ARG A 60 0.53 13.38 2.81
CA ARG A 60 1.15 12.60 1.73
C ARG A 60 2.64 12.34 1.97
N SER A 61 3.39 13.32 2.48
CA SER A 61 4.82 13.14 2.79
C SER A 61 5.01 12.04 3.84
N THR A 62 4.26 12.15 4.94
CA THR A 62 4.32 11.14 6.00
C THR A 62 3.88 9.77 5.52
N MET A 63 2.81 9.69 4.74
CA MET A 63 2.36 8.44 4.15
C MET A 63 3.43 7.83 3.24
N LYS A 64 4.10 8.64 2.40
CA LYS A 64 5.21 8.19 1.54
C LYS A 64 6.32 7.55 2.38
N GLU A 65 6.76 8.21 3.46
CA GLU A 65 7.79 7.68 4.36
C GLU A 65 7.36 6.35 5.01
N HIS A 66 6.11 6.23 5.46
CA HIS A 66 5.58 4.97 6.02
C HIS A 66 5.53 3.85 5.00
N ILE A 67 5.10 4.15 3.77
CA ILE A 67 5.03 3.18 2.68
C ILE A 67 6.43 2.67 2.37
N VAL A 68 7.43 3.56 2.28
CA VAL A 68 8.83 3.19 2.02
C VAL A 68 9.37 2.29 3.13
N PHE A 69 9.21 2.70 4.40
CA PHE A 69 9.69 1.91 5.54
C PHE A 69 9.09 0.50 5.56
N HIS A 70 7.76 0.38 5.50
CA HIS A 70 7.09 -0.92 5.56
C HIS A 70 7.39 -1.77 4.34
N SER A 71 7.40 -1.17 3.14
CA SER A 71 7.78 -1.88 1.90
C SER A 71 9.19 -2.46 1.98
N ARG A 72 10.14 -1.66 2.49
CA ARG A 72 11.53 -2.09 2.67
C ARG A 72 11.63 -3.22 3.71
N LEU A 73 10.96 -3.09 4.85
CA LEU A 73 10.91 -4.14 5.86
C LEU A 73 10.35 -5.45 5.30
N ILE A 74 9.21 -5.38 4.61
CA ILE A 74 8.55 -6.54 3.98
C ILE A 74 9.46 -7.19 2.93
N CYS A 75 10.16 -6.38 2.13
CA CYS A 75 11.14 -6.84 1.15
C CYS A 75 12.31 -7.59 1.82
N ALA A 76 12.89 -7.00 2.88
CA ALA A 76 14.00 -7.61 3.63
C ALA A 76 13.61 -8.97 4.24
N ARG A 77 12.38 -9.08 4.74
CA ARG A 77 11.84 -10.29 5.38
C ARG A 77 11.30 -11.32 4.37
N THR A 78 11.28 -11.00 3.08
CA THR A 78 10.85 -11.93 2.04
C THR A 78 12.06 -12.68 1.47
N PRO A 79 12.06 -14.03 1.53
CA PRO A 79 13.13 -14.81 0.92
C PRO A 79 13.16 -14.66 -0.60
N VAL A 80 14.35 -14.77 -1.18
CA VAL A 80 14.56 -14.81 -2.63
C VAL A 80 13.72 -15.90 -3.28
N GLY A 81 13.13 -15.60 -4.44
CA GLY A 81 12.24 -16.47 -5.20
C GLY A 81 10.82 -16.54 -4.66
N ARG A 82 10.46 -15.78 -3.62
CA ARG A 82 9.12 -15.83 -3.02
C ARG A 82 8.28 -14.61 -3.32
N ARG A 83 6.98 -14.87 -3.45
CA ARG A 83 5.91 -13.88 -3.44
C ARG A 83 5.22 -13.90 -2.07
N GLN A 84 4.90 -12.73 -1.52
CA GLN A 84 4.12 -12.60 -0.30
C GLN A 84 3.13 -11.44 -0.42
N VAL A 85 2.06 -11.50 0.36
CA VAL A 85 1.16 -10.37 0.57
C VAL A 85 1.08 -10.13 2.07
N VAL A 86 1.26 -8.87 2.46
CA VAL A 86 1.26 -8.45 3.85
C VAL A 86 0.23 -7.35 4.02
N GLU A 87 -0.67 -7.52 4.99
CA GLU A 87 -1.60 -6.50 5.40
C GLU A 87 -0.85 -5.33 6.03
N PHE A 88 -1.10 -4.14 5.49
CA PHE A 88 -0.54 -2.90 5.97
C PHE A 88 -1.36 -2.42 7.17
N GLU A 89 -0.71 -1.98 8.25
CA GLU A 89 -1.41 -1.54 9.47
C GLU A 89 -2.43 -0.42 9.16
N GLN A 90 -3.44 -0.30 10.04
CA GLN A 90 -4.51 0.73 9.96
C GLN A 90 -5.44 0.60 8.74
N ASN A 91 -5.61 -0.61 8.19
CA ASN A 91 -6.48 -0.90 7.05
C ASN A 91 -6.14 -0.05 5.81
N ILE A 92 -4.87 0.33 5.63
CA ILE A 92 -4.42 1.07 4.45
C ILE A 92 -4.55 0.17 3.21
N GLY A 93 -4.27 -1.12 3.36
CA GLY A 93 -4.47 -2.13 2.34
C GLY A 93 -3.41 -3.21 2.37
N HIS A 94 -3.01 -3.72 1.21
CA HIS A 94 -2.11 -4.86 1.09
C HIS A 94 -0.83 -4.49 0.34
N CYS A 95 0.31 -4.84 0.93
CA CYS A 95 1.61 -4.77 0.28
C CYS A 95 1.92 -6.11 -0.37
N HIS A 96 1.97 -6.13 -1.69
CA HIS A 96 2.37 -7.28 -2.50
C HIS A 96 3.86 -7.18 -2.77
N VAL A 97 4.60 -8.26 -2.54
CA VAL A 97 6.05 -8.29 -2.74
C VAL A 97 6.47 -9.52 -3.53
N PHE A 98 7.41 -9.35 -4.45
CA PHE A 98 8.14 -10.45 -5.08
C PHE A 98 9.63 -10.15 -5.01
N VAL A 99 10.40 -11.12 -4.49
CA VAL A 99 11.86 -11.10 -4.58
C VAL A 99 12.27 -12.08 -5.68
N HIS A 100 12.76 -11.55 -6.79
CA HIS A 100 13.19 -12.33 -7.94
C HIS A 100 14.53 -13.03 -7.68
N PRO A 101 14.77 -14.23 -8.25
CA PRO A 101 16.05 -14.95 -8.10
C PRO A 101 17.31 -14.19 -8.53
N SER A 102 17.17 -13.17 -9.39
CA SER A 102 18.30 -12.30 -9.78
C SER A 102 18.80 -11.40 -8.65
N GLY A 103 18.03 -11.26 -7.56
CA GLY A 103 18.32 -10.27 -6.51
C GLY A 103 17.60 -8.93 -6.70
N LEU A 104 16.78 -8.78 -7.75
CA LEU A 104 15.81 -7.68 -7.83
C LEU A 104 14.56 -8.02 -7.01
N ALA A 105 13.94 -7.02 -6.42
CA ALA A 105 12.66 -7.15 -5.75
C ALA A 105 11.76 -5.97 -6.08
N ALA A 106 10.45 -6.18 -6.03
CA ALA A 106 9.50 -5.10 -6.15
C ALA A 106 8.36 -5.25 -5.15
N THR A 107 7.88 -4.12 -4.66
CA THR A 107 6.70 -4.02 -3.82
C THR A 107 5.64 -3.14 -4.50
N VAL A 108 4.38 -3.51 -4.33
CA VAL A 108 3.22 -2.72 -4.71
C VAL A 108 2.29 -2.62 -3.52
N LEU A 109 1.98 -1.40 -3.08
CA LEU A 109 0.94 -1.18 -2.08
C LEU A 109 -0.37 -0.85 -2.79
N SER A 110 -1.44 -1.55 -2.43
CA SER A 110 -2.78 -1.34 -2.97
C SER A 110 -3.83 -1.29 -1.87
N THR A 111 -5.04 -0.85 -2.19
CA THR A 111 -6.22 -1.12 -1.34
C THR A 111 -6.48 -2.63 -1.25
N ALA A 112 -7.23 -3.05 -0.22
CA ALA A 112 -7.55 -4.46 0.01
C ALA A 112 -8.39 -5.08 -1.13
N ALA A 113 -9.35 -4.33 -1.67
CA ALA A 113 -10.14 -4.73 -2.85
C ALA A 113 -9.36 -4.83 -4.18
N TYR A 114 -8.11 -4.38 -4.25
CA TYR A 114 -7.36 -4.43 -5.50
C TYR A 114 -6.96 -5.89 -5.84
N PRO A 115 -7.24 -6.39 -7.05
CA PRO A 115 -6.99 -7.80 -7.39
C PRO A 115 -5.51 -8.17 -7.30
N MET A 116 -5.19 -9.11 -6.40
CA MET A 116 -3.82 -9.59 -6.15
C MET A 116 -3.10 -10.03 -7.43
N ARG A 117 -3.80 -10.75 -8.34
CA ARG A 117 -3.20 -11.19 -9.61
C ARG A 117 -2.72 -10.02 -10.47
N VAL A 118 -3.48 -8.93 -10.49
CA VAL A 118 -3.13 -7.74 -11.27
C VAL A 118 -1.96 -7.00 -10.62
N ALA A 119 -1.90 -6.95 -9.29
CA ALA A 119 -0.76 -6.37 -8.56
C ALA A 119 0.55 -7.14 -8.82
N PHE A 120 0.52 -8.47 -8.81
CA PHE A 120 1.68 -9.28 -9.21
C PHE A 120 2.01 -9.18 -10.71
N GLY A 121 1.00 -8.93 -11.54
CA GLY A 121 1.15 -8.50 -12.93
C GLY A 121 2.05 -7.28 -13.06
N LEU A 122 1.70 -6.22 -12.35
CA LEU A 122 2.49 -4.98 -12.30
C LEU A 122 3.91 -5.26 -11.84
N ILE A 123 4.09 -6.00 -10.75
CA ILE A 123 5.41 -6.36 -10.20
C ILE A 123 6.26 -7.07 -11.26
N THR A 124 5.68 -8.05 -11.96
CA THR A 124 6.38 -8.84 -12.98
C THR A 124 6.82 -7.96 -14.16
N GLN A 125 5.93 -7.09 -14.65
CA GLN A 125 6.25 -6.16 -15.74
C GLN A 125 7.28 -5.12 -15.31
N ALA A 126 7.20 -4.60 -14.08
CA ALA A 126 8.16 -3.64 -13.55
C ALA A 126 9.56 -4.25 -13.43
N LEU A 127 9.68 -5.46 -12.85
CA LEU A 127 10.95 -6.17 -12.72
C LEU A 127 11.56 -6.49 -14.09
N LYS A 128 10.76 -7.01 -15.01
CA LYS A 128 11.20 -7.31 -16.38
C LYS A 128 11.68 -6.05 -17.10
N GLY A 129 10.86 -4.99 -17.12
CA GLY A 129 11.21 -3.74 -17.78
C GLY A 129 12.44 -3.06 -17.17
N PHE A 130 12.62 -3.18 -15.85
CA PHE A 130 13.83 -2.68 -15.18
C PHE A 130 15.06 -3.50 -15.59
N GLN A 131 14.96 -4.83 -15.53
CA GLN A 131 16.06 -5.73 -15.88
C GLN A 131 16.48 -5.56 -17.35
N ASP A 132 15.52 -5.54 -18.28
CA ASP A 132 15.79 -5.39 -19.71
C ASP A 132 16.52 -4.07 -20.04
N LYS A 133 16.25 -3.01 -19.28
CA LYS A 133 16.78 -1.67 -19.55
C LYS A 133 18.09 -1.35 -18.81
N TYR A 134 18.26 -1.90 -17.61
CA TYR A 134 19.35 -1.54 -16.70
C TYR A 134 20.28 -2.70 -16.35
N ASP A 135 20.25 -3.79 -17.13
CA ASP A 135 21.15 -4.94 -16.97
C ASP A 135 22.62 -4.51 -16.80
N GLY A 136 23.29 -5.01 -15.76
CA GLY A 136 24.68 -4.66 -15.44
C GLY A 136 24.89 -3.28 -14.77
N MET A 137 23.85 -2.44 -14.65
CA MET A 137 23.95 -1.10 -14.06
C MET A 137 23.55 -1.03 -12.58
N TRP A 138 22.68 -1.93 -12.11
CA TRP A 138 22.07 -1.83 -10.77
C TRP A 138 22.81 -2.69 -9.72
N GLU A 139 23.59 -3.66 -10.16
CA GLU A 139 24.26 -4.68 -9.35
C GLU A 139 25.31 -4.06 -8.43
N ASN A 140 25.95 -2.97 -8.88
CA ASN A 140 26.98 -2.25 -8.12
C ASN A 140 26.43 -1.09 -7.28
N ILE A 141 25.12 -0.82 -7.32
CA ILE A 141 24.50 0.22 -6.48
C ILE A 141 24.54 -0.23 -5.02
N THR A 142 25.03 0.66 -4.15
CA THR A 142 25.20 0.43 -2.71
C THR A 142 24.34 1.34 -1.84
N GLU A 143 23.71 2.35 -2.42
CA GLU A 143 22.91 3.36 -1.72
C GLU A 143 21.58 3.58 -2.44
N ASP A 144 20.60 4.11 -1.71
CA ASP A 144 19.27 4.39 -2.25
C ASP A 144 19.36 5.41 -3.39
N ALA A 145 18.62 5.12 -4.46
CA ALA A 145 18.50 6.01 -5.59
C ALA A 145 17.76 7.30 -5.20
N LYS A 146 18.27 8.43 -5.69
CA LYS A 146 17.61 9.73 -5.55
C LYS A 146 16.28 9.73 -6.30
N GLU A 147 15.35 10.56 -5.84
CA GLU A 147 14.07 10.76 -6.54
C GLU A 147 14.32 11.23 -7.98
N GLY A 148 13.61 10.64 -8.94
CA GLY A 148 13.82 10.91 -10.38
C GLY A 148 14.99 10.15 -11.01
N ALA A 149 15.61 9.18 -10.32
CA ALA A 149 16.66 8.33 -10.88
C ALA A 149 16.11 7.29 -11.89
N MET A 150 16.84 6.17 -12.04
CA MET A 150 16.51 5.07 -12.97
C MET A 150 15.04 4.66 -12.84
N PHE A 151 14.41 4.37 -13.98
CA PHE A 151 13.03 3.85 -14.04
C PHE A 151 11.95 4.75 -13.42
N SER A 152 12.24 6.03 -13.13
CA SER A 152 11.28 6.93 -12.48
C SER A 152 10.08 7.25 -13.39
N THR A 153 10.31 7.50 -14.68
CA THR A 153 9.25 7.76 -15.65
C THR A 153 8.44 6.50 -15.95
N GLU A 154 9.12 5.40 -16.25
CA GLU A 154 8.51 4.11 -16.58
C GLU A 154 7.72 3.55 -15.39
N GLY A 155 8.26 3.67 -14.18
CA GLY A 155 7.56 3.26 -12.95
C GLY A 155 6.28 4.06 -12.72
N ALA A 156 6.30 5.38 -12.97
CA ALA A 156 5.12 6.23 -12.85
C ALA A 156 4.08 5.91 -13.92
N GLU A 157 4.50 5.65 -15.16
CA GLU A 157 3.63 5.26 -16.26
C GLU A 157 2.99 3.89 -16.02
N LEU A 158 3.77 2.90 -15.55
CA LEU A 158 3.28 1.59 -15.18
C LEU A 158 2.28 1.67 -14.03
N LEU A 159 2.59 2.42 -12.97
CA LEU A 159 1.68 2.61 -11.83
C LEU A 159 0.35 3.21 -12.30
N LYS A 160 0.39 4.22 -13.18
CA LYS A 160 -0.80 4.85 -13.75
C LYS A 160 -1.61 3.90 -14.64
N LEU A 161 -0.94 3.14 -15.52
CA LEU A 161 -1.57 2.17 -16.42
C LEU A 161 -2.33 1.09 -15.63
N TYR A 162 -1.77 0.68 -14.49
CA TYR A 162 -2.36 -0.35 -13.64
C TYR A 162 -3.39 0.18 -12.63
N GLN A 163 -3.65 1.49 -12.56
CA GLN A 163 -4.70 2.01 -11.64
C GLN A 163 -6.09 1.42 -11.93
N ASN A 164 -6.39 1.11 -13.20
CA ASN A 164 -7.62 0.40 -13.57
C ASN A 164 -7.35 -1.11 -13.71
N PRO A 165 -7.72 -1.93 -12.71
CA PRO A 165 -7.39 -3.36 -12.74
C PRO A 165 -8.11 -4.12 -13.85
N VAL A 166 -9.26 -3.64 -14.34
CA VAL A 166 -10.01 -4.30 -15.43
C VAL A 166 -9.28 -4.15 -16.76
N GLU A 167 -8.68 -2.99 -17.01
CA GLU A 167 -7.90 -2.74 -18.22
C GLU A 167 -6.53 -3.41 -18.15
N ALA A 168 -5.86 -3.31 -17.00
CA ALA A 168 -4.60 -3.99 -16.75
C ALA A 168 -4.73 -5.51 -16.89
N ASP A 169 -5.84 -6.09 -16.43
CA ASP A 169 -6.09 -7.53 -16.59
C ASP A 169 -6.16 -7.97 -18.06
N LYS A 170 -6.78 -7.16 -18.92
CA LYS A 170 -6.84 -7.47 -20.36
C LYS A 170 -5.44 -7.52 -20.96
N LEU A 171 -4.56 -6.59 -20.55
CA LEU A 171 -3.15 -6.58 -20.97
C LEU A 171 -2.41 -7.84 -20.50
N LEU A 172 -2.59 -8.23 -19.24
CA LEU A 172 -1.95 -9.42 -18.67
C LEU A 172 -2.41 -10.72 -19.35
N LYS A 173 -3.70 -10.84 -19.67
CA LYS A 173 -4.24 -12.01 -20.38
C LYS A 173 -3.61 -12.19 -21.76
N VAL A 174 -3.30 -11.10 -22.45
CA VAL A 174 -2.57 -11.15 -23.73
C VAL A 174 -1.14 -11.63 -23.52
N GLN A 175 -0.50 -11.24 -22.42
CA GLN A 175 0.87 -11.59 -22.09
C GLN A 175 1.07 -13.04 -21.63
N ARG A 176 -0.01 -13.82 -21.39
CA ARG A 176 0.03 -15.22 -20.87
C ARG A 176 0.87 -15.41 -19.61
N ASP A 177 1.26 -14.32 -18.96
CA ASP A 177 2.01 -14.36 -17.73
C ASP A 177 1.02 -14.39 -16.56
N LEU A 178 1.29 -15.31 -15.63
CA LEU A 178 0.75 -15.41 -14.26
C LEU A 178 -0.43 -16.36 -14.02
N ASP A 179 -0.12 -17.66 -14.04
CA ASP A 179 -0.86 -18.69 -13.30
C ASP A 179 -0.32 -18.92 -11.86
N GLU A 180 0.73 -18.22 -11.44
CA GLU A 180 1.52 -18.54 -10.22
C GLU A 180 1.06 -17.85 -8.91
N VAL A 181 -0.09 -17.19 -8.88
CA VAL A 181 -0.55 -16.46 -7.67
C VAL A 181 -1.38 -17.34 -6.72
N LYS A 182 -1.62 -18.62 -7.07
CA LYS A 182 -2.56 -19.49 -6.34
C LYS A 182 -2.14 -19.86 -4.91
N ASP A 183 -0.87 -19.74 -4.57
CA ASP A 183 -0.33 -20.18 -3.27
C ASP A 183 0.15 -19.03 -2.36
N VAL A 184 -0.15 -17.77 -2.70
CA VAL A 184 0.30 -16.62 -1.91
C VAL A 184 -0.68 -16.33 -0.77
N MET A 185 -0.24 -16.56 0.47
CA MET A 185 -1.01 -16.29 1.67
C MET A 185 -0.87 -14.82 2.11
N LEU A 186 -1.99 -14.20 2.51
CA LEU A 186 -2.01 -12.91 3.20
C LEU A 186 -1.51 -13.09 4.64
N LYS A 187 -0.57 -12.26 5.06
CA LYS A 187 0.03 -12.26 6.39
C LYS A 187 -0.12 -10.89 7.05
N ASN A 188 0.02 -10.84 8.37
CA ASN A 188 0.20 -9.58 9.07
C ASN A 188 1.67 -9.16 9.06
N ILE A 189 1.94 -7.87 9.25
CA ILE A 189 3.31 -7.38 9.41
C ILE A 189 4.00 -8.04 10.61
N ASP A 190 3.26 -8.36 11.67
CA ASP A 190 3.75 -9.04 12.86
C ASP A 190 4.28 -10.46 12.56
N ASP A 191 3.76 -11.14 11.53
CA ASP A 191 4.23 -12.46 11.11
C ASP A 191 5.64 -12.41 10.47
N LEU A 192 6.10 -11.22 10.09
CA LEU A 192 7.43 -10.97 9.55
C LEU A 192 8.43 -10.49 10.61
N LEU A 193 7.96 -10.17 11.82
CA LEU A 193 8.81 -9.74 12.91
C LEU A 193 9.47 -10.94 13.58
N GLN A 194 10.70 -10.74 14.05
CA GLN A 194 11.39 -11.75 14.85
C GLN A 194 10.81 -11.82 16.26
N ARG A 195 11.06 -12.94 16.95
CA ARG A 195 10.60 -13.12 18.33
C ARG A 195 11.22 -12.04 19.23
N GLY A 196 10.37 -11.22 19.85
CA GLY A 196 10.78 -10.13 20.73
C GLY A 196 11.09 -8.81 20.00
N GLU A 197 10.97 -8.77 18.67
CA GLU A 197 11.04 -7.56 17.87
C GLU A 197 9.67 -6.85 17.87
N LYS A 198 9.67 -5.53 17.97
CA LYS A 198 8.44 -4.71 17.88
C LYS A 198 8.57 -3.75 16.71
N LEU A 199 7.48 -3.60 15.96
CA LEU A 199 7.44 -2.67 14.84
C LEU A 199 7.74 -1.23 15.26
N ASP A 200 7.23 -0.77 16.41
CA ASP A 200 7.49 0.60 16.92
C ASP A 200 8.99 0.86 17.15
N ASP A 201 9.73 -0.13 17.64
CA ASP A 201 11.18 -0.04 17.88
C ASP A 201 11.95 0.02 16.56
N LEU A 202 11.49 -0.71 15.54
CA LEU A 202 12.06 -0.65 14.19
C LEU A 202 11.79 0.70 13.53
N MET A 203 10.58 1.23 13.66
CA MET A 203 10.22 2.54 13.14
C MET A 203 11.07 3.65 13.77
N GLN A 204 11.29 3.59 15.09
CA GLN A 204 12.09 4.59 15.80
C GLN A 204 13.57 4.60 15.37
N LYS A 205 14.11 3.44 14.98
CA LYS A 205 15.51 3.29 14.54
C LYS A 205 15.70 3.49 13.03
N SER A 206 14.61 3.61 12.28
CA SER A 206 14.66 3.66 10.82
C SER A 206 15.18 5.00 10.31
N GLU A 207 15.98 4.96 9.24
CA GLU A 207 16.37 6.14 8.46
C GLU A 207 15.29 6.57 7.45
N ASP A 208 14.28 5.72 7.20
CA ASP A 208 13.20 5.99 6.25
C ASP A 208 12.07 6.89 6.82
N LEU A 209 12.05 7.09 8.14
CA LEU A 209 11.01 7.82 8.83
C LEU A 209 11.58 9.07 9.49
N SER A 210 11.03 10.24 9.14
CA SER A 210 11.24 11.44 9.95
C SER A 210 10.54 11.29 11.30
N ASN A 211 11.05 12.01 12.32
CA ASN A 211 10.39 12.05 13.63
C ASN A 211 8.94 12.50 13.51
N THR A 212 8.64 13.46 12.63
CA THR A 212 7.26 13.91 12.34
C THR A 212 6.38 12.76 11.86
N SER A 213 6.87 11.96 10.91
CA SER A 213 6.13 10.82 10.38
C SER A 213 5.93 9.72 11.42
N TYR A 214 6.94 9.42 12.22
CA TYR A 214 6.82 8.48 13.34
C TYR A 214 5.76 8.93 14.35
N GLN A 215 5.76 10.21 14.77
CA GLN A 215 4.76 10.72 15.71
C GLN A 215 3.35 10.69 15.12
N PHE A 216 3.19 11.09 13.86
CA PHE A 216 1.90 11.05 13.16
C PHE A 216 1.32 9.62 13.15
N TYR A 217 2.14 8.64 12.84
CA TYR A 217 1.75 7.23 12.83
C TYR A 217 1.24 6.75 14.18
N ARG A 218 2.00 7.05 15.24
CA ARG A 218 1.61 6.71 16.60
C ARG A 218 0.30 7.37 17.01
N GLN A 219 0.09 8.62 16.60
CA GLN A 219 -1.15 9.31 16.88
C GLN A 219 -2.33 8.66 16.16
N ALA A 220 -2.17 8.28 14.90
CA ALA A 220 -3.21 7.58 14.14
C ALA A 220 -3.54 6.21 14.78
N LYS A 221 -2.53 5.44 15.20
CA LYS A 221 -2.69 4.16 15.89
C LYS A 221 -3.47 4.32 17.20
N LYS A 222 -3.14 5.33 18.02
CA LYS A 222 -3.88 5.63 19.26
C LYS A 222 -5.34 6.02 18.99
N ASN A 223 -5.59 6.86 17.99
CA ASN A 223 -6.94 7.31 17.66
C ASN A 223 -7.84 6.16 17.20
N ASN A 224 -7.29 5.19 16.45
CA ASN A 224 -8.02 4.00 16.01
C ASN A 224 -8.28 2.99 17.15
N GLN A 225 -7.43 2.97 18.18
CA GLN A 225 -7.60 2.12 19.37
C GLN A 225 -8.70 2.64 20.31
N CYS A 226 -8.92 3.95 20.39
CA CYS A 226 -9.96 4.54 21.24
C CYS A 226 -11.41 4.28 20.76
N CYS A 227 -11.60 3.70 19.57
CA CYS A 227 -12.91 3.41 19.00
C CYS A 227 -13.30 1.92 19.05
N GLN A 228 -12.54 1.06 19.73
CA GLN A 228 -12.87 -0.37 19.92
C GLN A 228 -13.38 -0.70 21.34
N LEU A 229 -13.77 0.30 22.15
CA LEU A 229 -14.22 0.12 23.53
C LEU A 229 -15.74 0.33 23.77
N TYR A 230 -16.58 0.31 22.74
CA TYR A 230 -18.04 0.28 22.92
C TYR A 230 -18.73 -0.62 21.89
#